data_AF-A0A2N2P427-F1
#
_entry.id   AF-A0A2N2P427-F1
#
_cell.length_a   1.000
_cell.length_b   1.000
_cell.length_c   1.000
_cell.angle_alpha   90.00
_cell.angle_beta   90.00
_cell.angle_gamma   90.00
#
_symmetry.space_group_name_H-M   'P 1'
#
loop_
_entity.id
_entity.type
_entity.pdbx_description
1 polymer ?
#
loop_
_entity_poly.entity_id
_entity_poly.type
_entity_poly.pdbx_seq_one_letter_code
_entity_poly.pdbx_strand_id
1 'polypeptide(L)'
;MGIPITIDNIQQIEPLMTWGEGVISHAILSPDGSKLAFRGNTGVTLFDAKTLQRIRRLVTESQVISLAFSPLSASVVKVPKTGT
;
A
#
# COMPACT_ATOMS: atom_id res chain seq x y z
N MET A 1 6.42 15.39 10.14
CA MET A 1 6.90 14.22 10.91
C MET A 1 5.87 13.94 11.98
N GLY A 2 5.30 12.73 12.03
CA GLY A 2 4.33 12.37 13.06
C GLY A 2 4.98 12.20 14.43
N ILE A 3 4.20 12.28 15.50
CA ILE A 3 4.66 11.97 16.86
C ILE A 3 4.84 10.44 16.92
N PRO A 4 5.99 9.90 17.35
CA PRO A 4 6.18 8.46 17.48
C PRO A 4 5.24 7.90 18.55
N ILE A 5 4.81 6.65 18.38
CA ILE A 5 4.07 5.93 19.41
C ILE A 5 5.03 5.60 20.55
N THR A 6 4.68 5.99 21.78
CA THR A 6 5.43 5.75 23.02
C THR A 6 4.50 5.23 24.11
N ILE A 7 5.05 4.83 25.26
CA ILE A 7 4.24 4.42 26.43
C ILE A 7 3.31 5.56 26.87
N ASP A 8 3.76 6.82 26.75
CA ASP A 8 3.00 7.99 27.19
C ASP A 8 1.76 8.27 26.33
N ASN A 9 1.77 7.89 25.04
CA ASN A 9 0.65 8.15 24.12
C ASN A 9 -0.10 6.89 23.65
N ILE A 10 0.28 5.69 24.09
CA ILE A 10 -0.39 4.44 23.69
C ILE A 10 -1.88 4.42 24.04
N GLN A 11 -2.26 5.09 25.13
CA GLN A 11 -3.65 5.19 25.61
C GLN A 11 -4.51 6.11 24.74
N GLN A 12 -3.89 6.91 23.87
CA GLN A 12 -4.58 7.82 22.96
C GLN A 12 -4.87 7.16 21.60
N ILE A 13 -4.46 5.91 21.39
CA ILE A 13 -4.71 5.21 20.14
C ILE A 13 -6.18 4.82 20.05
N GLU A 14 -6.83 5.26 18.98
CA GLU A 14 -8.18 4.86 18.62
C GLU A 14 -8.22 4.14 17.27
N PRO A 15 -9.08 3.12 17.12
CA PRO A 15 -9.26 2.45 15.84
C PRO A 15 -9.98 3.38 14.85
N LEU A 16 -9.33 3.71 13.74
CA LEU A 16 -9.92 4.56 12.70
C LEU A 16 -10.85 3.81 11.74
N MET A 17 -10.55 2.54 11.44
CA MET A 17 -11.34 1.74 10.49
C MET A 17 -11.14 0.24 10.70
N THR A 18 -12.16 -0.55 10.37
CA THR A 18 -12.08 -2.02 10.25
C THR A 18 -12.45 -2.42 8.82
N TRP A 19 -11.49 -2.94 8.05
CA TRP A 19 -11.70 -3.21 6.62
C TRP A 19 -12.31 -4.57 6.28
N GLY A 20 -12.39 -5.52 7.23
CA GLY A 20 -13.02 -6.83 6.99
C GLY A 20 -12.33 -7.69 5.92
N GLU A 21 -11.03 -7.48 5.68
CA GLU A 21 -10.26 -8.13 4.61
C GLU A 21 -9.75 -9.54 4.99
N GLY A 22 -10.24 -10.12 6.09
CA GLY A 22 -9.82 -11.42 6.61
C GLY A 22 -8.44 -11.37 7.28
N VAL A 23 -7.72 -12.49 7.25
CA VAL A 23 -6.37 -12.57 7.83
C VAL A 23 -5.38 -11.84 6.93
N ILE A 24 -4.86 -10.73 7.43
CA ILE A 24 -3.81 -9.94 6.78
C ILE A 24 -2.47 -10.43 7.31
N SER A 25 -1.58 -10.86 6.42
CA SER A 25 -0.23 -11.30 6.80
C SER A 25 0.82 -10.20 6.63
N HIS A 26 0.57 -9.21 5.77
CA HIS A 26 1.54 -8.17 5.43
C HIS A 26 0.86 -6.85 5.04
N ALA A 27 1.48 -5.73 5.41
CA ALA A 27 1.08 -4.37 5.07
C ALA A 27 2.31 -3.56 4.64
N ILE A 28 2.21 -2.76 3.57
CA ILE A 28 3.28 -1.85 3.14
C ILE A 28 2.72 -0.49 2.70
N LEU A 29 3.47 0.59 3.01
CA LEU A 29 3.23 1.91 2.45
C LEU A 29 4.03 2.11 1.15
N SER A 30 3.50 2.89 0.23
CA SER A 30 4.28 3.37 -0.91
C SER A 30 5.39 4.32 -0.44
N PRO A 31 6.48 4.46 -1.22
CA PRO A 31 7.59 5.33 -0.83
C PRO A 31 7.20 6.80 -0.58
N ASP A 32 6.19 7.29 -1.29
CA ASP A 32 5.61 8.63 -1.14
C ASP A 32 4.53 8.71 -0.04
N GLY A 33 4.20 7.59 0.60
CA GLY A 33 3.17 7.49 1.64
C GLY A 33 1.74 7.70 1.15
N SER A 34 1.48 7.76 -0.16
CA SER A 34 0.14 8.02 -0.70
C SER A 34 -0.75 6.78 -0.74
N LYS A 35 -0.16 5.58 -0.70
CA LYS A 35 -0.87 4.30 -0.83
C LYS A 35 -0.48 3.33 0.26
N LEU A 36 -1.44 2.51 0.66
CA LEU A 36 -1.29 1.42 1.60
C LEU A 36 -1.76 0.13 0.93
N ALA A 37 -0.90 -0.87 0.86
CA ALA A 37 -1.23 -2.18 0.30
C ALA A 37 -1.23 -3.24 1.40
N PHE A 38 -2.27 -4.07 1.42
CA PHE A 38 -2.39 -5.23 2.29
C PHE A 38 -2.43 -6.51 1.49
N ARG A 39 -1.81 -7.54 2.05
CA ARG A 39 -1.82 -8.89 1.53
C ARG A 39 -2.58 -9.81 2.48
N GLY A 40 -3.57 -10.51 1.93
CA GLY A 40 -4.27 -11.58 2.63
C GLY A 40 -4.29 -12.87 1.81
N ASN A 41 -4.97 -13.88 2.34
CA ASN A 41 -5.08 -15.20 1.69
C ASN A 41 -5.88 -15.17 0.38
N THR A 42 -6.70 -14.13 0.18
CA THR A 42 -7.57 -13.98 -1.01
C THR A 42 -7.06 -12.92 -2.00
N GLY A 43 -5.84 -12.43 -1.80
CA GLY A 43 -5.21 -11.45 -2.68
C GLY A 43 -4.72 -10.19 -2.00
N VAL A 44 -4.77 -9.09 -2.75
CA VAL A 44 -4.15 -7.81 -2.40
C VAL A 44 -5.18 -6.70 -2.43
N THR A 45 -5.21 -5.88 -1.39
CA THR A 45 -6.11 -4.72 -1.35
C THR A 45 -5.27 -3.46 -1.20
N LEU A 46 -5.53 -2.49 -2.09
CA LEU A 46 -4.86 -1.20 -2.16
C LEU A 46 -5.80 -0.11 -1.66
N PHE A 47 -5.29 0.72 -0.76
CA PHE A 47 -5.99 1.82 -0.12
C PHE A 47 -5.27 3.14 -0.40
N ASP A 48 -6.05 4.22 -0.44
CA ASP A 48 -5.53 5.56 -0.31
C ASP A 48 -5.16 5.79 1.15
N ALA A 49 -3.90 6.13 1.42
CA ALA A 49 -3.38 6.17 2.78
C ALA A 49 -3.89 7.38 3.59
N LYS A 50 -4.40 8.43 2.92
CA LYS A 50 -4.91 9.63 3.59
C LYS A 50 -6.37 9.51 3.96
N THR A 51 -7.17 8.97 3.05
CA THR A 51 -8.63 8.85 3.19
C THR A 51 -9.05 7.49 3.73
N LEU A 52 -8.13 6.51 3.75
CA LEU A 52 -8.38 5.11 4.11
C LEU A 52 -9.42 4.42 3.23
N GLN A 53 -9.73 5.00 2.06
CA GLN A 53 -10.66 4.43 1.10
C GLN A 53 -9.97 3.38 0.24
N ARG A 54 -10.68 2.29 -0.04
CA ARG A 54 -10.20 1.22 -0.92
C ARG A 54 -10.13 1.74 -2.36
N ILE A 55 -8.93 1.77 -2.93
CA ILE A 55 -8.70 2.11 -4.34
C ILE A 55 -8.99 0.89 -5.21
N ARG A 56 -8.47 -0.28 -4.84
CA ARG A 56 -8.56 -1.49 -5.66
C ARG A 56 -8.43 -2.76 -4.83
N ARG A 57 -9.10 -3.82 -5.26
CA ARG A 57 -8.84 -5.18 -4.81
C ARG A 57 -8.39 -6.04 -5.99
N LEU A 58 -7.32 -6.79 -5.79
CA LEU A 58 -6.81 -7.79 -6.70
C LEU A 58 -7.05 -9.15 -6.05
N VAL A 59 -8.03 -9.89 -6.56
CA VAL A 59 -8.35 -11.23 -6.05
C VAL A 59 -7.37 -12.22 -6.66
N THR A 60 -6.84 -13.11 -5.83
CA THR A 60 -5.98 -14.21 -6.26
C THR A 60 -6.55 -15.52 -5.75
N GLU A 61 -6.42 -16.59 -6.54
CA GLU A 61 -6.86 -17.94 -6.17
C GLU A 61 -5.91 -18.60 -5.16
N SER A 62 -4.71 -18.04 -5.01
CA SER A 62 -3.67 -18.53 -4.10
C SER A 62 -3.12 -17.42 -3.22
N GLN A 63 -2.45 -17.82 -2.14
CA GLN A 63 -1.82 -16.90 -1.21
C GLN A 63 -0.72 -16.11 -1.91
N VAL A 64 -0.81 -14.78 -1.83
CA VAL A 64 0.28 -13.91 -2.27
C VAL A 64 1.41 -14.01 -1.24
N ILE A 65 2.67 -14.11 -1.70
CA ILE A 65 3.84 -14.34 -0.82
C ILE A 65 4.69 -13.09 -0.56
N SER A 66 4.54 -12.04 -1.37
CA SER A 66 5.29 -10.80 -1.22
C SER A 66 4.55 -9.61 -1.85
N LEU A 67 4.83 -8.41 -1.35
CA LEU A 67 4.37 -7.14 -1.93
C LEU A 67 5.54 -6.16 -1.97
N ALA A 68 5.64 -5.40 -3.06
CA ALA A 68 6.56 -4.27 -3.17
C ALA A 68 5.92 -3.18 -4.03
N PHE A 69 6.13 -1.92 -3.64
CA PHE A 69 5.85 -0.77 -4.52
C PHE A 69 7.05 -0.53 -5.42
N SER A 70 6.80 -0.27 -6.71
CA SER A 70 7.83 0.21 -7.62
C SER A 70 8.34 1.57 -7.13
N PRO A 71 9.66 1.78 -7.04
CA PRO A 71 10.23 3.06 -6.59
C PRO A 71 10.21 4.14 -7.69
N LEU A 72 9.90 3.80 -8.95
CA LEU A 72 10.09 4.72 -10.08
C LEU A 72 8.84 5.52 -10.42
N SER A 73 8.96 6.85 -10.31
CA SER A 73 8.16 7.83 -11.03
C SER A 73 8.98 8.39 -12.21
N ALA A 74 9.01 7.74 -13.38
CA ALA A 74 9.48 8.39 -14.62
C ALA A 74 9.04 7.65 -15.87
N SER A 75 8.42 8.43 -16.77
CA SER A 75 7.87 8.08 -18.08
C SER A 75 8.93 7.59 -19.08
N VAL A 76 8.46 6.86 -20.11
CA VAL A 76 9.23 6.34 -21.25
C VAL A 76 10.05 7.44 -21.93
N VAL A 77 11.38 7.27 -22.02
CA VAL A 77 12.22 8.04 -22.95
C VAL A 77 11.95 7.54 -24.36
N LYS A 78 11.34 8.38 -25.21
CA LYS A 78 11.23 8.13 -26.65
C LYS A 78 12.54 8.58 -27.28
N VAL A 79 13.43 7.65 -27.62
CA VAL A 79 14.62 7.99 -28.43
C VAL A 79 14.16 8.20 -29.87
N PRO A 80 14.43 9.35 -30.52
CA PRO A 80 14.16 9.50 -31.93
C PRO A 80 15.00 8.50 -32.73
N LYS A 81 14.39 7.81 -33.69
CA LYS A 81 15.14 7.05 -34.71
C LYS A 81 16.01 8.06 -35.46
N THR A 82 17.33 7.97 -35.31
CA THR A 82 18.27 8.60 -36.24
C THR A 82 18.17 7.86 -37.57
N GLY A 83 17.78 8.56 -38.62
CA GLY A 83 17.76 8.05 -39.97
C GLY A 83 17.87 9.18 -40.98
N THR A 84 19.11 9.45 -41.41
CA THR A 84 19.57 9.64 -42.80
C THR A 84 21.09 9.55 -42.79
#